data_AF-A0A9D4HFM1-F1
#
_entry.id   AF-A0A9D4HFM1-F1
#
_cell.length_a   1.000
_cell.length_b   1.000
_cell.length_c   1.000
_cell.angle_alpha   90.00
_cell.angle_beta   90.00
_cell.angle_gamma   90.00
#
_symmetry.space_group_name_H-M   'P 1'
#
loop_
_entity.id
_entity.type
_entity.pdbx_description
1 polymer ?
#
loop_
_entity_poly.entity_id
_entity_poly.type
_entity_poly.pdbx_seq_one_letter_code
_entity_poly.pdbx_strand_id
1 'polypeptide(L)'
;MKSIQLTIKSMKSIQLTIKSMKSIQLTMKCMKYAKLTIKSIRKDVKLTIKSIKYVKQTIKSIKNVKLTIKSINYIKLTIKFLM
;
A
#
# COMPACT_ATOMS: atom_id res chain seq x y z
N MET A 1 0.89 7.19 18.82
CA MET A 1 0.66 7.23 17.35
C MET A 1 0.12 5.88 16.89
N LYS A 2 -0.90 5.89 16.02
CA LYS A 2 -1.61 4.67 15.58
C LYS A 2 -0.81 3.93 14.50
N SER A 3 -0.98 2.61 14.47
CA SER A 3 -0.53 1.71 13.41
C SER A 3 -1.75 0.98 12.87
N ILE A 4 -1.70 0.51 11.63
CA ILE A 4 -2.79 -0.26 11.03
C ILE A 4 -2.27 -1.57 10.43
N GLN A 5 -3.02 -2.63 10.67
CA GLN A 5 -2.84 -3.92 10.04
C GLN A 5 -4.15 -4.34 9.40
N LEU A 6 -4.14 -4.63 8.10
CA LEU A 6 -5.33 -5.04 7.37
C LEU A 6 -5.00 -6.21 6.44
N THR A 7 -5.84 -7.24 6.49
CA THR A 7 -5.74 -8.43 5.66
C THR A 7 -7.02 -8.62 4.85
N ILE A 8 -6.88 -8.68 3.52
CA ILE A 8 -7.99 -8.86 2.59
C ILE A 8 -7.77 -10.15 1.80
N LYS A 9 -8.68 -11.12 1.96
CA LYS A 9 -8.63 -12.39 1.23
C LYS A 9 -9.05 -12.21 -0.23
N SER A 10 -10.19 -11.59 -0.47
CA SER A 10 -10.69 -11.33 -1.82
C SER A 10 -11.52 -10.05 -1.78
N MET A 11 -11.29 -9.17 -2.75
CA MET A 11 -12.09 -7.96 -2.92
C MET A 11 -12.02 -7.54 -4.39
N LYS A 12 -13.10 -6.99 -4.93
CA LYS A 12 -13.08 -6.47 -6.32
C LYS A 12 -12.19 -5.23 -6.41
N SER A 13 -12.39 -4.28 -5.50
CA SER A 13 -11.69 -3.00 -5.50
C SER A 13 -11.52 -2.44 -4.10
N ILE A 14 -10.41 -1.76 -3.84
CA ILE A 14 -10.22 -0.97 -2.63
C ILE A 14 -9.70 0.43 -2.94
N GLN A 15 -10.15 1.40 -2.15
CA GLN A 15 -9.54 2.73 -2.06
C GLN A 15 -9.21 3.05 -0.60
N LEU A 16 -7.93 3.29 -0.32
CA LEU A 16 -7.43 3.60 1.02
C LEU A 16 -6.68 4.93 0.98
N THR A 17 -7.05 5.85 1.87
CA THR A 17 -6.38 7.14 2.05
C THR A 17 -5.94 7.30 3.51
N ILE A 18 -4.65 7.47 3.72
CA ILE A 18 -4.05 7.54 5.06
C ILE A 18 -3.24 8.83 5.17
N LYS A 19 -3.66 9.70 6.11
CA LYS A 19 -3.04 11.02 6.31
C LYS A 19 -1.73 10.93 7.10
N SER A 20 -1.76 10.28 8.26
CA SER A 20 -0.58 10.12 9.13
C SER A 20 -0.70 8.84 9.93
N MET A 21 0.36 8.02 9.90
CA MET A 21 0.48 6.78 10.69
C MET A 21 1.92 6.59 11.15
N LYS A 22 2.11 5.83 12.24
CA LYS A 22 3.44 5.38 12.65
C LYS A 22 3.97 4.33 11.67
N SER A 23 3.15 3.31 11.40
CA SER A 23 3.47 2.22 10.48
C SER A 23 2.20 1.63 9.85
N ILE A 24 2.38 0.95 8.72
CA ILE A 24 1.28 0.28 7.98
C ILE A 24 1.71 -1.10 7.53
N GLN A 25 0.86 -2.09 7.78
CA GLN A 25 0.97 -3.43 7.19
C GLN A 25 -0.31 -3.82 6.46
N LEU A 26 -0.19 -4.07 5.16
CA LEU A 26 -1.30 -4.44 4.28
C LEU A 26 -1.00 -5.75 3.56
N THR A 27 -1.90 -6.72 3.69
CA THR A 27 -1.80 -8.02 2.99
C THR A 27 -3.05 -8.27 2.16
N MET A 28 -2.87 -8.53 0.87
CA MET A 28 -3.94 -8.71 -0.09
C MET A 28 -3.69 -9.98 -0.90
N LYS A 29 -4.64 -10.94 -0.89
CA LYS A 29 -4.49 -12.17 -1.69
C LYS A 29 -4.96 -11.96 -3.13
N CYS A 30 -6.23 -11.68 -3.34
CA CYS A 30 -6.79 -11.52 -4.70
C CYS A 30 -7.54 -10.20 -4.82
N MET A 31 -7.18 -9.39 -5.82
CA MET A 31 -7.89 -8.14 -6.10
C MET A 31 -7.91 -7.78 -7.58
N LYS A 32 -8.94 -7.07 -8.05
CA LYS A 32 -8.90 -6.50 -9.41
C LYS A 32 -8.25 -5.11 -9.40
N TYR A 33 -8.65 -4.24 -8.47
CA TYR A 33 -8.17 -2.85 -8.45
C TYR A 33 -7.77 -2.39 -7.03
N ALA A 34 -6.60 -1.76 -6.87
CA ALA A 34 -6.27 -0.99 -5.66
C ALA A 34 -5.88 0.44 -6.00
N LYS A 35 -6.38 1.36 -5.17
CA LYS A 35 -5.85 2.72 -5.06
C LYS A 35 -5.45 3.00 -3.61
N LEU A 36 -4.17 3.27 -3.40
CA LEU A 36 -3.58 3.51 -2.08
C LEU A 36 -2.89 4.88 -2.10
N THR A 37 -3.31 5.77 -1.20
CA THR A 37 -2.69 7.08 -1.02
C THR A 37 -2.27 7.26 0.43
N ILE A 38 -0.97 7.41 0.65
CA ILE A 38 -0.34 7.57 1.94
C ILE A 38 0.40 8.91 1.94
N LYS A 39 0.03 9.83 2.84
CA LYS A 39 0.63 11.18 2.87
C LYS A 39 1.86 11.31 3.76
N SER A 40 1.89 10.62 4.90
CA SER A 40 3.01 10.71 5.85
C SER A 40 3.09 9.47 6.73
N ILE A 41 4.29 8.89 6.83
CA ILE A 41 4.59 7.76 7.70
C ILE A 41 5.93 7.94 8.38
N ARG A 42 5.92 7.76 9.70
CA ARG A 42 7.09 8.02 10.54
C ARG A 42 8.12 6.88 10.52
N LYS A 43 7.69 5.63 10.34
CA LYS A 43 8.59 4.47 10.29
C LYS A 43 8.49 3.73 8.95
N ASP A 44 7.52 2.84 8.83
CA ASP A 44 7.56 1.78 7.83
C ASP A 44 6.20 1.51 7.16
N VAL A 45 6.27 1.16 5.87
CA VAL A 45 5.15 0.57 5.10
C VAL A 45 5.56 -0.80 4.62
N LYS A 46 4.71 -1.78 4.91
CA LYS A 46 4.80 -3.11 4.33
C LYS A 46 3.51 -3.45 3.57
N LEU A 47 3.65 -3.66 2.26
CA LEU A 47 2.56 -4.04 1.38
C LEU A 47 2.88 -5.37 0.71
N THR A 48 2.00 -6.36 0.89
CA THR A 48 2.10 -7.69 0.28
C THR A 48 0.85 -7.98 -0.53
N ILE A 49 1.03 -8.24 -1.83
CA ILE A 49 -0.06 -8.54 -2.76
C ILE A 49 0.26 -9.86 -3.48
N LYS A 50 -0.61 -10.88 -3.39
CA LYS A 50 -0.41 -12.11 -4.16
C LYS A 50 -0.82 -11.92 -5.62
N SER A 51 -2.05 -11.50 -5.89
CA SER A 51 -2.55 -11.31 -7.24
C SER A 51 -3.39 -10.05 -7.36
N ILE A 52 -3.03 -9.19 -8.32
CA ILE A 52 -3.79 -7.99 -8.63
C ILE A 52 -3.77 -7.64 -10.12
N LYS A 53 -4.90 -7.20 -10.69
CA LYS A 53 -4.87 -6.69 -12.08
C LYS A 53 -4.25 -5.30 -12.15
N TYR A 54 -4.74 -4.36 -11.36
CA TYR A 54 -4.32 -2.96 -11.40
C TYR A 54 -4.04 -2.41 -10.00
N VAL A 55 -2.88 -1.78 -9.82
CA VAL A 55 -2.54 -1.04 -8.60
C VAL A 55 -2.08 0.38 -8.91
N LYS A 56 -2.63 1.34 -8.18
CA LYS A 56 -2.12 2.73 -8.12
C LYS A 56 -1.74 3.04 -6.68
N GLN A 57 -0.47 3.32 -6.47
CA GLN A 57 0.08 3.66 -5.16
C GLN A 57 0.79 5.00 -5.20
N THR A 58 0.44 5.86 -4.24
CA THR A 58 1.12 7.13 -3.99
C THR A 58 1.51 7.18 -2.51
N ILE A 59 2.80 7.27 -2.25
CA ILE A 59 3.36 7.38 -0.90
C ILE A 59 4.21 8.65 -0.85
N LYS A 60 3.90 9.53 0.09
CA LYS A 60 4.69 10.73 0.38
C LYS A 60 5.24 10.63 1.80
N SER A 61 6.43 11.21 2.00
CA SER A 61 7.03 11.44 3.31
C SER A 61 7.14 10.17 4.15
N ILE A 62 8.07 9.29 3.76
CA ILE A 62 8.30 8.01 4.41
C ILE A 62 9.78 7.72 4.55
N LYS A 63 10.15 6.97 5.61
CA LYS A 63 11.52 6.50 5.83
C LYS A 63 11.80 5.20 5.06
N ASN A 64 10.95 4.18 5.22
CA ASN A 64 11.14 2.88 4.57
C ASN A 64 9.83 2.35 3.96
N VAL A 65 9.94 1.81 2.74
CA VAL A 65 8.84 1.10 2.04
C VAL A 65 9.32 -0.28 1.63
N LYS A 66 8.52 -1.30 1.94
CA LYS A 66 8.65 -2.65 1.41
C LYS A 66 7.37 -3.04 0.66
N LEU A 67 7.51 -3.29 -0.64
CA LEU A 67 6.43 -3.74 -1.50
C LEU A 67 6.79 -5.12 -2.06
N THR A 68 5.87 -6.07 -1.92
CA THR A 68 6.01 -7.42 -2.48
C THR A 68 4.76 -7.75 -3.27
N ILE A 69 4.91 -8.04 -4.56
CA ILE A 69 3.82 -8.39 -5.47
C ILE A 69 4.21 -9.67 -6.20
N LYS A 70 3.39 -10.73 -6.11
CA LYS A 70 3.68 -11.99 -6.83
C LYS A 70 3.21 -11.97 -8.27
N SER A 71 2.03 -11.41 -8.54
CA SER A 71 1.46 -11.38 -9.89
C SER A 71 0.70 -10.09 -10.11
N ILE A 72 1.00 -9.41 -11.22
CA ILE A 72 0.40 -8.13 -11.58
C ILE A 72 0.34 -7.90 -13.08
N ASN A 73 -0.75 -7.30 -13.56
CA ASN A 73 -0.85 -6.87 -14.95
C ASN A 73 -0.37 -5.43 -15.13
N TYR A 74 -0.79 -4.51 -14.26
CA TYR A 74 -0.41 -3.11 -14.35
C TYR A 74 -0.14 -2.48 -12.98
N ILE A 75 0.96 -1.72 -12.92
CA ILE A 75 1.37 -0.97 -11.74
C ILE A 75 1.71 0.48 -12.05
N LYS A 76 1.17 1.39 -11.23
CA LYS A 76 1.64 2.76 -11.12
C LYS A 76 2.06 3.06 -9.69
N LEU A 77 3.35 3.28 -9.49
CA LEU A 77 3.97 3.61 -8.20
C LEU A 77 4.51 5.03 -8.24
N THR A 78 4.26 5.78 -7.16
CA THR A 78 4.87 7.08 -6.94
C THR A 78 5.28 7.15 -5.47
N ILE A 79 6.58 7.20 -5.23
CA ILE A 79 7.15 7.27 -3.88
C ILE A 79 7.99 8.54 -3.80
N LYS A 80 7.67 9.40 -2.84
CA LYS A 80 8.46 10.59 -2.49
C LYS A 80 9.01 10.41 -1.09
N PHE A 81 10.32 10.18 -0.98
CA PHE A 81 11.01 10.14 0.30
C PHE A 81 11.13 11.55 0.88
N LEU A 82 11.10 11.64 2.20
CA LEU A 82 11.58 12.84 2.87
C LEU A 82 13.11 12.72 2.91
N MET A 83 13.83 13.67 2.32
CA MET A 83 15.24 13.88 2.68
C MET A 83 15.32 14.36 4.12
#